data_AF-A0A6I6JVB3-F1
#
_entry.id   AF-A0A6I6JVB3-F1
#
_cell.length_a   1.000
_cell.length_b   1.000
_cell.length_c   1.000
_cell.angle_alpha   90.00
_cell.angle_beta   90.00
_cell.angle_gamma   90.00
#
_symmetry.space_group_name_H-M   'P 1'
#
loop_
_entity.id
_entity.type
_entity.pdbx_description
1 polymer ?
#
loop_
_entity_poly.entity_id
_entity_poly.type
_entity_poly.pdbx_seq_one_letter_code
_entity_poly.pdbx_strand_id
1 'polypeptide(L)'
;MEKTIDQNETLDARKSLQIINATIETSKKLLTDDGLLLICWGFVFSFGNLWRYYKQAVLTAWWLRNIFDALQILLGIAVIALTAYFIFFRKKKAITYTAISTRFVWIGVIVAHNMMVLITKYILTDINFALIQPLQLVLIGFAFFVSGGIYRYYLLSVSGVIMWIAAVSAARFSLNDQFLIRGIAEVICFIIPGILMYTPQKKQTAHV
;
A
#
# COMPACT_ATOMS: atom_id res chain seq x y z
N MET A 1 -54.75 -3.80 -17.01
CA MET A 1 -53.52 -4.61 -17.13
C MET A 1 -52.31 -3.80 -17.55
N GLU A 2 -52.46 -2.75 -18.38
CA GLU A 2 -51.33 -1.92 -18.84
C GLU A 2 -50.67 -1.09 -17.73
N LYS A 3 -51.46 -0.47 -16.84
CA LYS A 3 -50.95 0.31 -15.69
C LYS A 3 -50.09 -0.47 -14.69
N THR A 4 -50.29 -1.78 -14.59
CA THR A 4 -49.57 -2.65 -13.65
C THR A 4 -48.21 -3.10 -14.18
N ILE A 5 -47.99 -3.08 -15.49
CA ILE A 5 -46.73 -3.47 -16.13
C ILE A 5 -45.72 -2.31 -16.03
N ASP A 6 -46.16 -1.09 -16.33
CA ASP A 6 -45.35 0.14 -16.25
C ASP A 6 -44.89 0.48 -14.81
N GLN A 7 -45.74 0.20 -13.81
CA GLN A 7 -45.35 0.33 -12.40
C GLN A 7 -44.32 -0.72 -11.96
N ASN A 8 -44.28 -1.90 -12.56
CA ASN A 8 -43.33 -2.94 -12.18
C ASN A 8 -41.95 -2.70 -12.82
N GLU A 9 -41.91 -2.28 -14.08
CA GLU A 9 -40.67 -1.87 -14.76
C GLU A 9 -40.03 -0.64 -14.10
N THR A 10 -40.81 0.36 -13.71
CA THR A 10 -40.29 1.54 -13.01
C THR A 10 -39.78 1.23 -11.60
N LEU A 11 -40.36 0.23 -10.92
CA LEU A 11 -39.93 -0.23 -9.59
C LEU A 11 -38.68 -1.10 -9.68
N ASP A 12 -38.53 -1.89 -10.75
CA ASP A 12 -37.31 -2.65 -11.07
C ASP A 12 -36.16 -1.74 -11.54
N ALA A 13 -36.45 -0.71 -12.35
CA ALA A 13 -35.49 0.32 -12.74
C ALA A 13 -34.97 1.12 -11.53
N ARG A 14 -35.85 1.47 -10.58
CA ARG A 14 -35.44 2.12 -9.32
C ARG A 14 -34.63 1.18 -8.43
N LYS A 15 -34.98 -0.11 -8.37
CA LYS A 15 -34.20 -1.12 -7.62
C LYS A 15 -32.83 -1.35 -8.22
N SER A 16 -32.71 -1.49 -9.54
CA SER A 16 -31.43 -1.64 -10.23
C SER A 16 -30.56 -0.38 -10.08
N LEU A 17 -31.13 0.82 -10.19
CA LEU A 17 -30.43 2.08 -9.87
C LEU A 17 -29.99 2.15 -8.40
N GLN A 18 -30.81 1.72 -7.46
CA GLN A 18 -30.44 1.65 -6.04
C GLN A 18 -29.30 0.65 -5.80
N ILE A 19 -29.32 -0.51 -6.45
CA ILE A 19 -28.23 -1.50 -6.37
C ILE A 19 -26.94 -0.94 -6.99
N ILE A 20 -27.03 -0.28 -8.15
CA ILE A 20 -25.88 0.36 -8.80
C ILE A 20 -25.30 1.45 -7.88
N ASN A 21 -26.13 2.33 -7.34
CA ASN A 21 -25.69 3.40 -6.42
C ASN A 21 -25.07 2.82 -5.14
N ALA A 22 -25.68 1.79 -4.55
CA ALA A 22 -25.13 1.10 -3.38
C ALA A 22 -23.78 0.43 -3.69
N THR A 23 -23.61 -0.12 -4.90
CA THR A 23 -22.36 -0.73 -5.35
C THR A 23 -21.28 0.35 -5.55
N ILE A 24 -21.61 1.47 -6.20
CA ILE A 24 -20.71 2.61 -6.42
C ILE A 24 -20.26 3.22 -5.07
N GLU A 25 -21.20 3.45 -4.16
CA GLU A 25 -20.91 4.03 -2.84
C GLU A 25 -20.01 3.09 -2.01
N THR A 26 -20.27 1.78 -2.08
CA THR A 26 -19.43 0.77 -1.42
C THR A 26 -18.01 0.75 -2.01
N SER A 27 -17.87 0.79 -3.34
CA SER A 27 -16.57 0.85 -4.01
C SER A 27 -15.78 2.13 -3.67
N LYS A 28 -16.44 3.30 -3.60
CA LYS A 28 -15.78 4.55 -3.20
C LYS A 28 -15.26 4.49 -1.77
N LYS A 29 -16.06 3.98 -0.84
CA LYS A 29 -15.66 3.87 0.57
C LYS A 29 -14.46 2.93 0.75
N LEU A 30 -14.44 1.80 0.04
CA LEU A 30 -13.32 0.85 0.03
C LEU A 30 -12.02 1.51 -0.45
N LEU A 31 -12.07 2.31 -1.53
CA LEU A 31 -10.91 3.03 -2.04
C LEU A 31 -10.36 4.06 -1.03
N THR A 32 -11.24 4.80 -0.34
CA THR A 32 -10.83 5.76 0.69
C THR A 32 -10.20 5.07 1.91
N ASP A 33 -10.76 3.93 2.32
CA ASP A 33 -10.25 3.14 3.44
C ASP A 33 -8.89 2.51 3.13
N ASP A 34 -8.74 1.92 1.94
CA ASP A 34 -7.47 1.34 1.47
C ASP A 34 -6.40 2.43 1.25
N GLY A 35 -6.81 3.63 0.81
CA GLY A 35 -5.94 4.81 0.71
C GLY A 35 -5.38 5.25 2.07
N LEU A 36 -6.21 5.25 3.12
CA LEU A 36 -5.75 5.58 4.49
C LEU A 36 -4.72 4.57 5.01
N LEU A 37 -4.96 3.27 4.80
CA LEU A 37 -3.99 2.22 5.12
C LEU A 37 -2.66 2.46 4.38
N LEU A 38 -2.73 2.85 3.10
CA LEU A 38 -1.54 3.13 2.30
C LEU A 38 -0.74 4.33 2.83
N ILE A 39 -1.41 5.41 3.24
CA ILE A 39 -0.76 6.58 3.86
C ILE A 39 -0.07 6.16 5.16
N CYS A 40 -0.73 5.40 6.03
CA CYS A 40 -0.16 4.95 7.30
C CYS A 40 1.09 4.08 7.09
N TRP A 41 1.01 3.09 6.18
CA TRP A 41 2.15 2.24 5.85
C TRP A 41 3.29 3.01 5.20
N GLY A 42 2.98 3.91 4.26
CA GLY A 42 3.94 4.79 3.62
C GLY A 42 4.69 5.67 4.62
N PHE A 43 3.97 6.26 5.58
CA PHE A 43 4.57 7.09 6.62
C PHE A 43 5.54 6.30 7.50
N VAL A 44 5.13 5.13 7.99
CA VAL A 44 6.00 4.30 8.85
C VAL A 44 7.24 3.83 8.12
N PHE A 45 7.12 3.34 6.88
CA PHE A 45 8.27 2.88 6.12
C PHE A 45 9.21 4.04 5.75
N SER A 46 8.66 5.13 5.21
CA SER A 46 9.45 6.28 4.79
C SER A 46 10.20 6.90 5.96
N PHE A 47 9.49 7.15 7.07
CA PHE A 47 10.09 7.72 8.27
C PHE A 47 11.17 6.79 8.84
N GLY A 48 10.90 5.48 8.86
CA GLY A 48 11.87 4.49 9.31
C GLY A 48 13.15 4.44 8.50
N ASN A 49 13.06 4.53 7.18
CA ASN A 49 14.21 4.51 6.27
C ASN A 49 15.00 5.83 6.30
N LEU A 50 14.32 6.98 6.23
CA LEU A 50 14.96 8.29 6.36
C LEU A 50 15.66 8.46 7.70
N TRP A 51 15.03 7.98 8.78
CA TRP A 51 15.63 8.03 10.10
C TRP A 51 16.85 7.12 10.24
N ARG A 52 16.86 5.94 9.61
CA ARG A 52 18.05 5.07 9.55
C ARG A 52 19.20 5.75 8.84
N TYR A 53 18.95 6.42 7.72
CA TYR A 53 19.95 7.23 7.03
C TYR A 53 20.52 8.32 7.96
N TYR A 54 19.65 9.10 8.61
CA TYR A 54 20.07 10.16 9.52
C TYR A 54 20.89 9.64 10.71
N LYS A 55 20.46 8.53 11.33
CA LYS A 55 21.21 7.86 12.42
C LYS A 55 22.60 7.44 11.97
N GLN A 56 22.73 6.91 10.75
CA GLN A 56 24.00 6.42 10.24
C GLN A 56 24.93 7.53 9.77
N ALA A 57 24.40 8.68 9.37
CA ALA A 57 25.15 9.83 8.91
C ALA A 57 25.58 10.80 10.03
N VAL A 58 24.77 11.00 11.08
CA VAL A 58 24.94 12.13 12.03
C VAL A 58 25.03 11.72 13.50
N LEU A 59 24.38 10.62 13.93
CA LEU A 59 24.31 10.27 15.36
C LEU A 59 25.38 9.24 15.79
N THR A 60 26.35 9.71 16.57
CA THR A 60 27.36 8.91 17.27
C THR A 60 26.95 8.46 18.68
N ALA A 61 25.94 9.09 19.30
CA ALA A 61 25.51 8.76 20.67
C ALA A 61 24.64 7.49 20.72
N TRP A 62 25.11 6.47 21.45
CA TRP A 62 24.50 5.14 21.54
C TRP A 62 23.09 5.13 22.16
N TRP A 63 22.84 5.96 23.18
CA TRP A 63 21.57 5.99 23.93
C TRP A 63 20.39 6.53 23.09
N LEU A 64 20.62 7.59 22.31
CA LEU A 64 19.60 8.10 21.38
C LEU A 64 19.26 7.04 20.32
N ARG A 65 20.27 6.31 19.81
CA ARG A 65 20.07 5.28 18.78
C ARG A 65 19.07 4.21 19.23
N ASN A 66 19.19 3.71 20.46
CA ASN A 66 18.34 2.65 20.99
C ASN A 66 16.90 3.09 21.28
N ILE A 67 16.68 4.31 21.82
CA ILE A 67 15.34 4.84 22.08
C ILE A 67 14.54 4.97 20.78
N PHE A 68 15.18 5.46 19.72
CA PHE A 68 14.51 5.62 18.45
C PHE A 68 14.26 4.30 17.71
N ASP A 69 15.14 3.30 17.86
CA ASP A 69 14.87 1.94 17.35
C ASP A 69 13.64 1.33 18.04
N ALA A 70 13.54 1.46 19.36
CA ALA A 70 12.37 1.02 20.12
C ALA A 70 11.09 1.75 19.69
N LEU A 71 11.16 3.07 19.47
CA LEU A 71 10.02 3.87 19.01
C LEU A 71 9.57 3.46 17.59
N GLN A 72 10.51 3.17 16.69
CA GLN A 72 10.22 2.72 15.34
C GLN A 72 9.55 1.34 15.33
N ILE A 73 10.02 0.42 16.17
CA ILE A 73 9.40 -0.91 16.34
C ILE A 73 7.98 -0.75 16.91
N LEU A 74 7.79 0.12 17.92
CA LEU A 74 6.49 0.38 18.51
C LEU A 74 5.50 0.95 17.48
N LEU A 75 5.93 1.90 16.65
CA LEU A 75 5.12 2.44 15.56
C LEU A 75 4.75 1.38 14.52
N GLY A 76 5.69 0.49 14.17
CA GLY A 76 5.42 -0.65 13.29
C GLY A 76 4.36 -1.59 13.87
N ILE A 77 4.47 -1.95 15.14
CA ILE A 77 3.49 -2.78 15.85
C ILE A 77 2.12 -2.09 15.89
N ALA A 78 2.07 -0.79 16.16
CA ALA A 78 0.83 -0.02 16.19
C ALA A 78 0.11 -0.04 14.83
N VAL A 79 0.83 0.12 13.72
CA VAL A 79 0.23 0.07 12.37
C VAL A 79 -0.20 -1.34 11.97
N ILE A 80 0.55 -2.37 12.37
CA ILE A 80 0.13 -3.77 12.19
C ILE A 80 -1.16 -4.04 12.98
N ALA A 81 -1.24 -3.60 14.23
CA ALA A 81 -2.43 -3.72 15.06
C ALA A 81 -3.62 -2.96 14.46
N LEU A 82 -3.41 -1.75 13.94
CA LEU A 82 -4.42 -0.98 13.22
C LEU A 82 -4.91 -1.71 11.96
N THR A 83 -3.99 -2.29 11.20
CA THR A 83 -4.30 -3.06 9.99
C THR A 83 -5.11 -4.32 10.34
N ALA A 84 -4.69 -5.05 11.37
CA ALA A 84 -5.41 -6.22 11.88
C ALA A 84 -6.81 -5.83 12.38
N TYR A 85 -6.92 -4.73 13.13
CA TYR A 85 -8.21 -4.20 13.57
C TYR A 85 -9.12 -3.87 12.38
N PHE A 86 -8.59 -3.21 11.33
CA PHE A 86 -9.35 -2.93 10.11
C PHE A 86 -9.81 -4.19 9.37
N ILE A 87 -8.99 -5.25 9.36
CA ILE A 87 -9.33 -6.51 8.69
C ILE A 87 -10.34 -7.34 9.49
N PHE A 88 -10.19 -7.45 10.81
CA PHE A 88 -10.97 -8.36 11.67
C PHE A 88 -12.25 -7.73 12.23
N PHE A 89 -12.22 -6.47 12.65
CA PHE A 89 -13.36 -5.84 13.35
C PHE A 89 -14.36 -5.15 12.42
N ARG A 90 -14.05 -5.02 11.12
CA ARG A 90 -15.04 -4.51 10.17
C ARG A 90 -16.04 -5.60 9.82
N LYS A 91 -17.27 -5.41 10.30
CA LYS A 91 -18.45 -6.23 9.97
C LYS A 91 -18.53 -6.40 8.46
N LYS A 92 -18.57 -7.66 8.02
CA LYS A 92 -18.63 -8.14 6.63
C LYS A 92 -19.64 -7.34 5.79
N LYS A 93 -19.23 -6.20 5.23
CA LYS A 93 -19.90 -5.61 4.07
C LYS A 93 -19.30 -6.29 2.86
N ALA A 94 -20.18 -6.81 2.00
CA ALA A 94 -19.92 -7.66 0.84
C ALA A 94 -18.44 -7.77 0.46
N ILE A 95 -17.85 -8.94 0.68
CA ILE A 95 -16.47 -9.22 0.28
C ILE A 95 -16.43 -9.09 -1.25
N THR A 96 -15.80 -8.04 -1.75
CA THR A 96 -15.63 -7.84 -3.20
C THR A 96 -14.46 -8.69 -3.69
N TYR A 97 -14.54 -9.15 -4.94
CA TYR A 97 -13.42 -9.83 -5.61
C TYR A 97 -12.13 -8.99 -5.55
N THR A 98 -12.25 -7.66 -5.65
CA THR A 98 -11.11 -6.72 -5.54
C THR A 98 -10.40 -6.82 -4.18
N ALA A 99 -11.15 -6.87 -3.07
CA ALA A 99 -10.57 -6.96 -1.74
C ALA A 99 -9.87 -8.30 -1.50
N ILE A 100 -10.41 -9.40 -2.04
CA ILE A 100 -9.79 -10.73 -1.96
C ILE A 100 -8.48 -10.76 -2.75
N SER A 101 -8.51 -10.33 -4.01
CA SER A 101 -7.33 -10.31 -4.88
C SER A 101 -6.21 -9.48 -4.29
N THR A 102 -6.49 -8.27 -3.79
CA THR A 102 -5.49 -7.42 -3.16
C THR A 102 -4.87 -8.10 -1.93
N ARG A 103 -5.67 -8.72 -1.07
CA ARG A 103 -5.15 -9.44 0.11
C ARG A 103 -4.18 -10.57 -0.27
N PHE A 104 -4.53 -11.37 -1.27
CA PHE A 104 -3.63 -12.45 -1.74
C PHE A 104 -2.33 -11.92 -2.33
N VAL A 105 -2.36 -10.79 -3.06
CA VAL A 105 -1.15 -10.14 -3.57
C VAL A 105 -0.23 -9.73 -2.41
N TRP A 106 -0.75 -9.05 -1.39
CA TRP A 106 0.06 -8.60 -0.26
C TRP A 106 0.56 -9.75 0.62
N ILE A 107 -0.26 -10.77 0.87
CA ILE A 107 0.18 -11.99 1.58
C ILE A 107 1.29 -12.68 0.80
N GLY A 108 1.13 -12.83 -0.52
CA GLY A 108 2.14 -13.43 -1.39
C GLY A 108 3.46 -12.64 -1.36
N VAL A 109 3.39 -11.31 -1.41
CA VAL A 109 4.56 -10.43 -1.32
C VAL A 109 5.24 -10.54 0.04
N ILE A 110 4.50 -10.60 1.15
CA ILE A 110 5.06 -10.81 2.48
C ILE A 110 5.77 -12.16 2.57
N VAL A 111 5.15 -13.24 2.07
CA VAL A 111 5.76 -14.57 2.05
C VAL A 111 7.02 -14.57 1.19
N ALA A 112 6.95 -14.05 -0.03
CA ALA A 112 8.08 -13.94 -0.95
C ALA A 112 9.23 -13.12 -0.36
N HIS A 113 8.92 -12.02 0.32
CA HIS A 113 9.89 -11.19 1.03
C HIS A 113 10.64 -11.98 2.11
N ASN A 114 9.91 -12.70 2.97
CA ASN A 114 10.53 -13.49 4.03
C ASN A 114 11.36 -14.65 3.46
N MET A 115 10.84 -15.35 2.44
CA MET A 115 11.58 -16.40 1.74
C MET A 115 12.87 -15.87 1.11
N MET A 116 12.82 -14.71 0.48
CA MET A 116 13.98 -14.08 -0.13
C MET A 116 15.08 -13.78 0.89
N VAL A 117 14.73 -13.29 2.10
CA VAL A 117 15.69 -13.07 3.19
C VAL A 117 16.31 -14.40 3.65
N LEU A 118 15.50 -15.46 3.79
CA LEU A 118 15.99 -16.79 4.17
C LEU A 118 16.93 -17.40 3.13
N ILE A 119 16.57 -17.32 1.84
CA ILE A 119 17.38 -17.81 0.72
C ILE A 119 18.72 -17.06 0.67
N THR A 120 18.68 -15.74 0.80
CA THR A 120 19.90 -14.91 0.81
C THR A 120 20.81 -15.32 1.96
N LYS A 121 20.27 -15.49 3.17
CA LYS A 121 21.02 -15.95 4.34
C LYS A 121 21.64 -17.34 4.12
N TYR A 122 20.89 -18.26 3.51
CA TYR A 122 21.36 -19.62 3.25
C TYR A 122 22.50 -19.67 2.22
N ILE A 123 22.40 -18.89 1.13
CA ILE A 123 23.39 -18.90 0.04
C ILE A 123 24.65 -18.09 0.39
N LEU A 124 24.48 -16.86 0.91
CA LEU A 124 25.60 -15.96 1.16
C LEU A 124 26.25 -16.17 2.54
N THR A 125 25.70 -17.05 3.37
CA THR A 125 26.10 -17.33 4.78
C THR A 125 25.90 -16.13 5.73
N ASP A 126 25.97 -14.90 5.20
CA ASP A 126 25.64 -13.64 5.87
C ASP A 126 24.51 -12.89 5.17
N ILE A 127 23.81 -12.06 5.95
CA ILE A 127 22.71 -11.24 5.46
C ILE A 127 23.30 -9.97 4.83
N ASN A 128 23.49 -9.98 3.51
CA ASN A 128 23.89 -8.78 2.78
C ASN A 128 22.69 -7.83 2.60
N PHE A 129 22.54 -6.89 3.54
CA PHE A 129 21.47 -5.90 3.52
C PHE A 129 21.50 -4.98 2.29
N ALA A 130 22.66 -4.81 1.65
CA ALA A 130 22.80 -3.98 0.45
C ALA A 130 22.20 -4.63 -0.80
N LEU A 131 22.08 -5.97 -0.80
CA LEU A 131 21.40 -6.72 -1.86
C LEU A 131 19.90 -6.85 -1.57
N ILE A 132 19.54 -7.05 -0.30
CA ILE A 132 18.16 -7.32 0.11
C ILE A 132 17.28 -6.09 -0.13
N GLN A 133 17.76 -4.87 0.15
CA GLN A 133 16.95 -3.66 0.02
C GLN A 133 16.44 -3.40 -1.42
N PRO A 134 17.29 -3.43 -2.46
CA PRO A 134 16.82 -3.32 -3.84
C PRO A 134 15.83 -4.42 -4.22
N LEU A 135 16.07 -5.67 -3.82
CA LEU A 135 15.16 -6.77 -4.13
C LEU A 135 13.78 -6.60 -3.45
N GLN A 136 13.76 -6.05 -2.23
CA GLN A 136 12.50 -5.72 -1.55
C GLN A 136 11.72 -4.63 -2.30
N LEU A 137 12.41 -3.61 -2.84
CA LEU A 137 11.76 -2.59 -3.67
C LEU A 137 11.11 -3.20 -4.92
N VAL A 138 11.74 -4.23 -5.52
CA VAL A 138 11.16 -4.95 -6.67
C VAL A 138 9.85 -5.65 -6.28
N LEU A 139 9.84 -6.39 -5.16
CA LEU A 139 8.66 -7.10 -4.68
C LEU A 139 7.51 -6.16 -4.32
N ILE A 140 7.80 -5.07 -3.62
CA ILE A 140 6.76 -4.10 -3.26
C ILE A 140 6.28 -3.38 -4.53
N GLY A 141 7.18 -3.04 -5.48
CA GLY A 141 6.81 -2.44 -6.76
C GLY A 141 5.85 -3.31 -7.57
N PHE A 142 6.06 -4.63 -7.54
CA PHE A 142 5.11 -5.60 -8.09
C PHE A 142 3.75 -5.56 -7.38
N ALA A 143 3.73 -5.50 -6.05
CA ALA A 143 2.49 -5.40 -5.27
C ALA A 143 1.65 -4.19 -5.68
N PHE A 144 2.30 -3.03 -5.85
CA PHE A 144 1.67 -1.80 -6.34
C PHE A 144 1.18 -1.90 -7.77
N PHE A 145 2.01 -2.44 -8.66
CA PHE A 145 1.66 -2.58 -10.07
C PHE A 145 0.38 -3.40 -10.25
N VAL A 146 0.33 -4.57 -9.59
CA VAL A 146 -0.82 -5.48 -9.63
C VAL A 146 -2.02 -4.87 -8.92
N SER A 147 -1.81 -4.23 -7.76
CA SER A 147 -2.89 -3.55 -7.03
C SER A 147 -3.51 -2.43 -7.88
N GLY A 148 -2.72 -1.66 -8.62
CA GLY A 148 -3.25 -0.66 -9.56
C GLY A 148 -4.11 -1.26 -10.67
N GLY A 149 -3.76 -2.45 -11.17
CA GLY A 149 -4.60 -3.22 -12.10
C GLY A 149 -5.91 -3.69 -11.46
N ILE A 150 -5.87 -4.21 -10.23
CA ILE A 150 -7.05 -4.69 -9.49
C ILE A 150 -8.03 -3.53 -9.20
N TYR A 151 -7.51 -2.39 -8.74
CA TYR A 151 -8.31 -1.20 -8.43
C TYR A 151 -8.65 -0.36 -9.67
N ARG A 152 -8.13 -0.71 -10.85
CA ARG A 152 -8.20 0.09 -12.09
C ARG A 152 -7.77 1.55 -11.88
N TYR A 153 -6.75 1.75 -11.04
CA TYR A 153 -6.26 3.07 -10.66
C TYR A 153 -4.81 3.22 -11.14
N TYR A 154 -4.65 3.93 -12.26
CA TYR A 154 -3.37 4.02 -12.97
C TYR A 154 -2.22 4.51 -12.09
N LEU A 155 -2.51 5.36 -11.11
CA LEU A 155 -1.50 5.98 -10.27
C LEU A 155 -0.79 4.97 -9.35
N LEU A 156 -1.49 3.93 -8.89
CA LEU A 156 -0.89 2.81 -8.16
C LEU A 156 0.04 2.00 -9.08
N SER A 157 -0.36 1.79 -10.33
CA SER A 157 0.50 1.08 -11.30
C SER A 157 1.76 1.87 -11.64
N VAL A 158 1.65 3.19 -11.82
CA VAL A 158 2.80 4.09 -12.01
C VAL A 158 3.75 4.06 -10.81
N SER A 159 3.20 4.05 -9.60
CA SER A 159 3.98 3.94 -8.35
C SER A 159 4.84 2.67 -8.31
N GLY A 160 4.31 1.55 -8.81
CA GLY A 160 5.08 0.30 -8.95
C GLY A 160 6.27 0.42 -9.90
N VAL A 161 6.08 1.07 -11.05
CA VAL A 161 7.16 1.30 -12.03
C VAL A 161 8.23 2.23 -11.45
N ILE A 162 7.84 3.29 -10.76
CA ILE A 162 8.79 4.21 -10.08
C ILE A 162 9.62 3.45 -9.05
N MET A 163 9.02 2.52 -8.30
CA MET A 163 9.75 1.69 -7.33
C MET A 163 10.75 0.74 -7.99
N TRP A 164 10.47 0.22 -9.18
CA TRP A 164 11.46 -0.59 -9.92
C TRP A 164 12.65 0.26 -10.39
N ILE A 165 12.39 1.49 -10.84
CA ILE A 165 13.46 2.43 -11.18
C ILE A 165 14.31 2.76 -9.93
N ALA A 166 13.65 2.98 -8.79
CA ALA A 166 14.32 3.18 -7.51
C ALA A 166 15.13 1.95 -7.07
N ALA A 167 14.65 0.73 -7.32
CA ALA A 167 15.37 -0.51 -7.01
C ALA A 167 16.68 -0.63 -7.81
N VAL A 168 16.63 -0.40 -9.12
CA VAL A 168 17.83 -0.43 -9.98
C VAL A 168 18.81 0.66 -9.57
N SER A 169 18.30 1.84 -9.20
CA SER A 169 19.12 2.94 -8.71
C SER A 169 19.80 2.56 -7.39
N ALA A 170 19.04 2.10 -6.39
CA ALA A 170 19.52 1.71 -5.07
C ALA A 170 20.60 0.61 -5.15
N ALA A 171 20.47 -0.36 -6.06
CA ALA A 171 21.45 -1.43 -6.22
C ALA A 171 22.87 -0.95 -6.56
N ARG A 172 23.04 0.29 -7.04
CA ARG A 172 24.34 0.87 -7.40
C ARG A 172 24.99 1.69 -6.28
N PHE A 173 24.26 1.96 -5.20
CA PHE A 173 24.73 2.82 -4.12
C PHE A 173 25.07 2.05 -2.84
N SER A 174 25.78 2.73 -1.93
CA SER A 174 26.11 2.24 -0.61
C SER A 174 24.84 1.98 0.24
N LEU A 175 24.94 1.10 1.24
CA LEU A 175 23.81 0.74 2.10
C LEU A 175 23.09 1.96 2.72
N ASN A 176 23.83 3.02 3.03
CA ASN A 176 23.28 4.23 3.63
C ASN A 176 22.37 4.93 2.62
N ASP A 177 22.88 5.20 1.43
CA ASP A 177 22.16 5.90 0.38
C ASP A 177 20.96 5.08 -0.13
N GLN A 178 21.03 3.74 -0.03
CA GLN A 178 19.88 2.87 -0.30
C GLN A 178 18.69 3.18 0.61
N PHE A 179 18.93 3.45 1.91
CA PHE A 179 17.85 3.84 2.83
C PHE A 179 17.25 5.20 2.45
N LEU A 180 18.07 6.15 1.98
CA LEU A 180 17.59 7.46 1.52
C LEU A 180 16.72 7.32 0.27
N ILE A 181 17.22 6.62 -0.75
CA ILE A 181 16.49 6.37 -2.01
C ILE A 181 15.18 5.66 -1.71
N ARG A 182 15.20 4.65 -0.85
CA ARG A 182 14.02 3.92 -0.42
C ARG A 182 13.00 4.81 0.30
N GLY A 183 13.45 5.62 1.26
CA GLY A 183 12.57 6.53 2.00
C GLY A 183 11.87 7.53 1.08
N ILE A 184 12.60 8.10 0.11
CA ILE A 184 12.03 9.00 -0.88
C ILE A 184 11.03 8.27 -1.79
N ALA A 185 11.40 7.08 -2.27
CA ALA A 185 10.52 6.27 -3.12
C ALA A 185 9.23 5.87 -2.39
N GLU A 186 9.30 5.53 -1.10
CA GLU A 186 8.12 5.18 -0.30
C GLU A 186 7.20 6.38 -0.08
N VAL A 187 7.73 7.60 0.11
CA VAL A 187 6.90 8.81 0.15
C VAL A 187 6.15 8.99 -1.16
N ILE A 188 6.86 8.90 -2.28
CA ILE A 188 6.28 9.12 -3.62
C ILE A 188 5.26 8.03 -3.96
N CYS A 189 5.57 6.77 -3.67
CA CYS A 189 4.80 5.63 -4.14
C CYS A 189 3.73 5.12 -3.16
N PHE A 190 3.80 5.44 -1.86
CA PHE A 190 2.73 5.15 -0.91
C PHE A 190 1.90 6.38 -0.56
N ILE A 191 2.55 7.49 -0.18
CA ILE A 191 1.84 8.62 0.42
C ILE A 191 1.07 9.40 -0.64
N ILE A 192 1.68 9.70 -1.79
CA ILE A 192 1.01 10.44 -2.87
C ILE A 192 -0.25 9.70 -3.37
N PRO A 193 -0.19 8.43 -3.81
CA PRO A 193 -1.39 7.73 -4.23
C PRO A 193 -2.37 7.53 -3.08
N GLY A 194 -1.89 7.35 -1.84
CA GLY A 194 -2.74 7.22 -0.67
C GLY A 194 -3.58 8.48 -0.39
N ILE A 195 -2.96 9.67 -0.44
CA ILE A 195 -3.66 10.96 -0.26
C ILE A 195 -4.68 11.17 -1.38
N LEU A 196 -4.32 10.83 -2.62
CA LEU A 196 -5.21 10.99 -3.77
C LEU A 196 -6.39 10.02 -3.75
N MET A 197 -6.21 8.81 -3.20
CA MET A 197 -7.30 7.87 -2.94
C MET A 197 -8.18 8.28 -1.74
N TYR A 198 -7.58 8.92 -0.73
CA TYR A 198 -8.31 9.42 0.44
C TYR A 198 -9.15 10.66 0.14
N THR A 199 -8.70 11.51 -0.78
CA THR A 199 -9.42 12.73 -1.14
C THR A 199 -10.74 12.37 -1.81
N PRO A 200 -11.91 12.74 -1.24
CA PRO A 200 -13.18 12.46 -1.87
C PRO A 200 -13.22 13.14 -3.24
N GLN A 201 -13.30 12.33 -4.30
CA GLN A 201 -13.48 12.82 -5.67
C GLN A 201 -14.79 13.60 -5.74
N LYS A 202 -14.68 14.92 -5.57
CA LYS A 202 -15.78 15.86 -5.73
C LYS A 202 -16.08 15.91 -7.23
N LYS A 203 -16.99 15.04 -7.66
CA LYS A 203 -17.66 15.02 -8.98
C LYS A 203 -16.74 15.22 -10.20
N GLN A 204 -16.55 14.16 -10.98
CA GLN A 204 -16.66 14.30 -12.43
C GLN A 204 -18.09 14.75 -12.77
N THR A 205 -18.33 16.06 -12.67
CA THR A 205 -19.39 16.76 -13.38
C THR A 205 -18.71 17.88 -14.13
N ALA A 206 -18.30 17.59 -15.37
CA ALA A 206 -18.17 18.50 -16.51
C ALA A 206 -17.25 17.84 -17.55
N HIS A 207 -17.70 17.81 -18.81
CA HIS A 207 -17.06 17.27 -20.02
C HIS A 207 -17.19 15.74 -20.18
N VAL A 208 -17.94 15.16 -21.13
CA VAL A 208 -18.66 15.63 -22.34
C VAL A 208 -19.89 14.72 -22.50
#